data_AF-A0A183G8J4-F1
#
_entry.id   AF-A0A183G8J4-F1
#
_cell.length_a   1.000
_cell.length_b   1.000
_cell.length_c   1.000
_cell.angle_alpha   90.00
_cell.angle_beta   90.00
_cell.angle_gamma   90.00
#
_symmetry.space_group_name_H-M   'P 1'
#
loop_
_entity.id
_entity.type
_entity.pdbx_description
1 polymer ?
#
loop_
_entity_poly.entity_id
_entity_poly.type
_entity_poly.pdbx_seq_one_letter_code
_entity_poly.pdbx_strand_id
1 'polypeptide(L)'
;MARGQKGKPCEGRDQDLPIWAVKMMAKYDSCAGRLEKALVVSFEKILNKIEEITVRQGGILSRIDALEKSVSGLERAGAKLDQNTLYSTIVKVRADGMRIDEKMRRIAWIGIPEQGGEAKTKKFDTEALKEAIETSCDEELINEFAKGNITARRHHLISREE
;
A
#
# COMPACT_ATOMS: atom_id res chain seq x y z
N MET A 1 -9.20 45.83 -90.99
CA MET A 1 -9.56 47.25 -90.89
C MET A 1 -10.40 47.45 -89.63
N ALA A 2 -10.09 48.49 -88.86
CA ALA A 2 -10.95 49.17 -87.87
C ALA A 2 -11.46 48.35 -86.67
N ARG A 3 -11.45 48.82 -85.42
CA ARG A 3 -11.10 50.12 -84.82
C ARG A 3 -10.99 49.86 -83.32
N GLY A 4 -9.95 50.41 -82.69
CA GLY A 4 -9.85 50.43 -81.24
C GLY A 4 -10.97 51.26 -80.61
N GLN A 5 -11.51 50.75 -79.50
CA GLN A 5 -12.22 51.58 -78.52
C GLN A 5 -11.23 51.95 -77.42
N LYS A 6 -10.82 53.22 -77.43
CA LYS A 6 -10.13 53.88 -76.33
C LYS A 6 -11.00 53.76 -75.08
N GLY A 7 -10.46 53.14 -74.03
CA GLY A 7 -10.96 53.31 -72.68
C GLY A 7 -11.01 54.80 -72.35
N LYS A 8 -12.22 55.30 -72.08
CA LYS A 8 -12.42 56.62 -71.48
C LYS A 8 -11.96 56.52 -70.02
N PRO A 9 -11.10 57.41 -69.52
CA PRO A 9 -10.88 57.51 -68.10
C PRO A 9 -12.18 58.01 -67.47
N CYS A 10 -12.68 57.30 -66.46
CA CYS A 10 -13.72 57.80 -65.58
C CYS A 10 -13.11 58.89 -64.68
N GLU A 11 -12.85 60.07 -65.25
CA GLU A 11 -12.67 61.29 -64.48
C GLU A 11 -14.06 61.86 -64.14
N GLY A 12 -14.27 62.13 -62.85
CA GLY A 12 -15.41 62.92 -62.38
C GLY A 12 -16.44 62.14 -61.57
N ARG A 13 -16.12 61.90 -60.30
CA ARG A 13 -16.78 62.57 -59.17
C ARG A 13 -16.25 61.97 -57.87
N ASP A 14 -15.37 62.71 -57.20
CA ASP A 14 -15.42 62.76 -55.74
C ASP A 14 -16.82 63.27 -55.39
N GLN A 15 -17.79 62.35 -55.32
CA GLN A 15 -19.02 62.61 -54.61
C GLN A 15 -18.60 62.69 -53.16
N ASP A 16 -18.32 63.91 -52.70
CA ASP A 16 -18.19 64.21 -51.28
C ASP A 16 -19.35 63.53 -50.58
N LEU A 17 -19.01 62.49 -49.79
CA LEU A 17 -20.03 61.74 -49.08
C LEU A 17 -20.80 62.75 -48.24
N PRO A 18 -22.14 62.73 -48.29
CA PRO A 18 -22.91 63.67 -47.50
C PRO A 18 -22.55 63.46 -46.02
N ILE A 19 -22.45 64.56 -45.27
CA ILE A 19 -21.86 64.61 -43.92
C ILE A 19 -22.47 63.55 -42.96
N TRP A 20 -23.75 63.22 -43.15
CA TRP A 20 -24.43 62.17 -42.39
C TRP A 20 -23.84 60.77 -42.63
N ALA A 21 -23.42 60.45 -43.86
CA ALA A 21 -22.83 59.17 -44.23
C ALA A 21 -21.42 59.03 -43.63
N VAL A 22 -20.60 60.08 -43.69
CA VAL A 22 -19.27 60.11 -43.05
C VAL A 22 -19.39 59.91 -41.54
N LYS A 23 -20.35 60.59 -40.91
CA LYS A 23 -20.60 60.44 -39.46
C LYS A 23 -21.11 59.04 -39.09
N MET A 24 -21.93 58.44 -39.95
CA MET A 24 -22.43 57.07 -39.77
C MET A 24 -21.31 56.04 -39.91
N MET A 25 -20.45 56.16 -40.93
CA MET A 25 -19.27 55.32 -41.11
C MET A 25 -18.31 55.43 -39.91
N ALA A 26 -18.02 56.65 -39.43
CA ALA A 26 -17.19 56.84 -38.25
C ALA A 26 -17.77 56.17 -36.98
N LYS A 27 -19.10 56.18 -36.83
CA LYS A 27 -19.77 55.45 -35.74
C LYS A 27 -19.71 53.94 -35.91
N TYR A 28 -19.87 53.46 -37.15
CA TYR A 28 -19.70 52.06 -37.49
C TYR A 28 -18.27 51.59 -37.20
N ASP A 29 -17.25 52.29 -37.69
CA ASP A 29 -15.84 51.97 -37.47
C ASP A 29 -15.50 51.96 -35.97
N SER A 30 -16.04 52.93 -35.22
CA SER A 30 -15.89 52.95 -33.76
C SER A 30 -16.55 51.74 -33.08
N CYS A 31 -17.73 51.32 -33.54
CA CYS A 31 -18.42 50.14 -33.01
C CYS A 31 -17.68 48.85 -33.39
N ALA A 32 -17.31 48.70 -34.67
CA ALA A 32 -16.57 47.57 -35.21
C ALA A 32 -15.23 47.42 -34.50
N GLY A 33 -14.45 48.50 -34.34
CA GLY A 33 -13.18 48.44 -33.62
C GLY A 33 -13.33 48.13 -32.13
N ARG A 34 -14.45 48.50 -31.49
CA ARG A 34 -14.74 48.08 -30.11
C ARG A 34 -15.09 46.60 -30.02
N LEU A 35 -15.89 46.10 -30.96
CA LEU A 35 -16.25 44.68 -31.04
C LEU A 35 -15.05 43.81 -31.34
N GLU A 36 -14.22 44.21 -32.31
CA GLU A 36 -12.99 43.52 -32.66
C GLU A 36 -12.07 43.40 -31.45
N LYS A 37 -11.79 44.51 -30.76
CA LYS A 37 -10.97 44.50 -29.53
C LYS A 37 -11.56 43.61 -28.45
N ALA A 38 -12.87 43.68 -28.23
CA ALA A 38 -13.53 42.84 -27.22
C ALA A 38 -13.45 41.35 -27.57
N LEU A 39 -13.60 41.00 -28.86
CA LEU A 39 -13.47 39.63 -29.33
C LEU A 39 -12.02 39.13 -29.22
N VAL A 40 -11.04 39.91 -29.68
CA VAL A 40 -9.61 39.56 -29.58
C VAL A 40 -9.23 39.29 -28.13
N VAL A 41 -9.55 40.19 -27.21
CA VAL A 41 -9.26 40.01 -25.78
C VAL A 41 -9.97 38.78 -25.20
N SER A 42 -11.21 38.53 -25.61
CA SER A 42 -11.97 37.36 -25.14
C SER A 42 -11.37 36.06 -25.67
N PHE A 43 -10.99 36.01 -26.94
CA PHE A 43 -10.35 34.84 -27.55
C PHE A 43 -8.97 34.58 -26.96
N GLU A 44 -8.13 35.61 -26.78
CA GLU A 44 -6.83 35.46 -26.11
C GLU A 44 -7.00 34.88 -24.71
N LYS A 45 -7.98 35.38 -23.94
CA LYS A 45 -8.27 34.84 -22.60
C LYS A 45 -8.70 33.37 -22.63
N ILE A 46 -9.52 32.98 -23.59
CA ILE A 46 -9.97 31.59 -23.76
C ILE A 46 -8.80 30.70 -24.19
N LEU A 47 -8.01 31.13 -25.17
CA LEU A 47 -6.85 30.37 -25.67
C LEU A 47 -5.81 30.15 -24.56
N ASN A 48 -5.51 31.18 -23.78
CA ASN A 48 -4.62 31.05 -22.62
C ASN A 48 -5.17 30.06 -21.59
N LYS A 49 -6.49 30.05 -21.35
CA LYS A 49 -7.11 29.07 -20.45
C LYS A 49 -7.09 27.66 -21.00
N ILE A 50 -7.26 27.48 -22.31
CA ILE A 50 -7.13 26.17 -22.96
C ILE A 50 -5.70 25.65 -22.82
N GLU A 51 -4.69 26.50 -23.06
CA GLU A 51 -3.28 26.15 -22.88
C GLU A 51 -2.98 25.71 -21.44
N GLU A 52 -3.41 26.48 -20.43
CA GLU A 52 -3.28 26.10 -19.02
C GLU A 52 -3.89 24.72 -18.73
N ILE A 53 -5.06 24.42 -19.31
CA ILE A 53 -5.74 23.13 -19.14
C ILE A 53 -4.93 22.02 -19.80
N THR A 54 -4.45 22.21 -21.03
CA THR A 54 -3.65 21.22 -21.76
C THR A 54 -2.37 20.87 -21.00
N VAL A 55 -1.67 21.87 -20.45
CA VAL A 55 -0.47 21.65 -19.63
C VAL A 55 -0.81 20.84 -18.37
N ARG A 56 -1.88 21.19 -17.66
CA ARG A 56 -2.32 20.43 -16.47
C ARG A 56 -2.70 19.00 -16.82
N GLN A 57 -3.43 18.79 -17.91
CA GLN A 57 -3.84 17.45 -18.36
C GLN A 57 -2.61 16.59 -18.71
N GLY A 58 -1.59 17.14 -19.38
CA GLY A 58 -0.33 16.43 -19.62
C GLY A 58 0.39 16.03 -18.32
N GLY A 59 0.39 16.92 -17.32
CA GLY A 59 0.92 16.62 -15.99
C GLY A 59 0.15 15.52 -15.25
N ILE A 60 -1.18 15.47 -15.40
CA ILE A 60 -2.01 14.41 -14.81
C ILE A 60 -1.74 13.07 -15.50
N LEU A 61 -1.72 13.04 -16.84
CA LEU A 61 -1.51 11.81 -17.61
C LEU A 61 -0.12 11.21 -17.34
N SER A 62 0.92 12.03 -17.25
CA SER A 62 2.28 11.54 -16.90
C SER A 62 2.34 10.95 -15.49
N ARG A 63 1.61 11.53 -14.52
CA ARG A 63 1.51 10.96 -13.17
C ARG A 63 0.73 9.65 -13.15
N ILE A 64 -0.32 9.53 -13.96
CA ILE A 64 -1.08 8.28 -14.11
C ILE A 64 -0.19 7.19 -14.71
N ASP A 65 0.55 7.48 -15.78
CA ASP A 65 1.50 6.53 -16.40
C ASP A 65 2.59 6.06 -15.40
N ALA A 66 3.11 6.97 -14.58
CA ALA A 66 4.06 6.61 -13.53
C ALA A 66 3.45 5.72 -12.44
N LEU A 67 2.18 5.98 -12.06
CA LEU A 67 1.45 5.15 -11.10
C LEU A 67 1.14 3.77 -11.67
N GLU A 68 0.68 3.68 -12.93
CA GLU A 68 0.41 2.41 -13.61
C GLU A 68 1.68 1.53 -13.65
N LYS A 69 2.83 2.10 -14.04
CA LYS A 69 4.11 1.38 -14.01
C LYS A 69 4.49 0.90 -12.61
N SER A 70 4.23 1.71 -11.59
CA SER A 70 4.51 1.36 -10.19
C SER A 70 3.61 0.21 -9.71
N VAL A 71 2.31 0.26 -10.03
CA VAL A 71 1.35 -0.79 -9.67
C VAL A 71 1.66 -2.09 -10.41
N SER A 72 1.90 -2.07 -11.72
CA SER A 72 2.32 -3.26 -12.46
C SER A 72 3.68 -3.79 -12.00
N GLY A 73 4.54 -2.93 -11.45
CA GLY A 73 5.77 -3.34 -10.77
C GLY A 73 5.48 -4.08 -9.47
N LEU A 74 4.57 -3.55 -8.64
CA LEU A 74 4.15 -4.15 -7.38
C LEU A 74 3.41 -5.47 -7.58
N GLU A 75 2.56 -5.60 -8.60
CA GLU A 75 1.89 -6.87 -8.92
C GLU A 75 2.87 -7.97 -9.34
N ARG A 76 3.98 -7.59 -9.97
CA ARG A 76 5.07 -8.51 -10.32
C ARG A 76 6.00 -8.81 -9.14
N ALA A 77 6.28 -7.81 -8.30
CA ALA A 77 7.17 -7.91 -7.15
C ALA A 77 6.50 -8.51 -5.91
N GLY A 78 5.18 -8.37 -5.82
CA GLY A 78 4.34 -9.12 -4.90
C GLY A 78 4.45 -10.58 -5.29
N ALA A 79 5.43 -11.25 -4.67
CA ALA A 79 5.54 -12.70 -4.73
C ALA A 79 4.12 -13.23 -4.50
N LYS A 80 3.55 -13.90 -5.51
CA LYS A 80 2.43 -14.80 -5.27
C LYS A 80 2.93 -15.75 -4.20
N LEU A 81 2.67 -15.42 -2.93
CA LEU A 81 2.83 -16.34 -1.84
C LEU A 81 1.97 -17.52 -2.27
N ASP A 82 2.64 -18.59 -2.66
CA ASP A 82 1.98 -19.76 -3.20
C ASP A 82 0.92 -20.18 -2.16
N GLN A 83 -0.34 -20.12 -2.57
CA GLN A 83 -1.47 -20.33 -1.68
C GLN A 83 -1.35 -21.70 -0.98
N ASN A 84 -0.73 -22.67 -1.66
CA ASN A 84 -0.42 -23.97 -1.09
C ASN A 84 0.65 -23.90 0.01
N THR A 85 1.69 -23.11 -0.18
CA THR A 85 2.73 -22.84 0.84
C THR A 85 2.13 -22.14 2.06
N LEU A 86 1.28 -21.12 1.86
CA LEU A 86 0.60 -20.42 2.96
C LEU A 86 -0.32 -21.38 3.74
N TYR A 87 -1.13 -22.16 3.02
CA TYR A 87 -2.03 -23.15 3.60
C TYR A 87 -1.24 -24.24 4.37
N SER A 88 -0.16 -24.76 3.79
CA SER A 88 0.70 -25.75 4.45
C SER A 88 1.32 -25.22 5.74
N THR A 89 1.81 -23.99 5.73
CA THR A 89 2.37 -23.36 6.95
C THR A 89 1.30 -23.19 8.03
N ILE A 90 0.10 -22.71 7.69
CA ILE A 90 -1.00 -22.57 8.66
C ILE A 90 -1.38 -23.93 9.26
N VAL A 91 -1.52 -24.96 8.43
CA VAL A 91 -1.86 -26.32 8.89
C VAL A 91 -0.76 -26.88 9.80
N LYS A 92 0.52 -26.69 9.46
CA LYS A 92 1.65 -27.12 10.30
C LYS A 92 1.66 -26.41 11.64
N VAL A 93 1.56 -25.08 11.66
CA VAL A 93 1.51 -24.29 12.91
C VAL A 93 0.37 -24.76 13.81
N ARG A 94 -0.81 -25.00 13.23
CA ARG A 94 -1.97 -25.50 13.99
C ARG A 94 -1.75 -26.92 14.52
N ALA A 95 -1.21 -27.81 13.70
CA ALA A 95 -0.90 -29.18 14.10
C ALA A 95 0.13 -29.22 15.24
N ASP A 96 1.15 -28.38 15.17
CA ASP A 96 2.17 -28.28 16.19
C ASP A 96 1.62 -27.68 17.50
N GLY A 97 0.72 -26.70 17.41
CA GLY A 97 -0.03 -26.19 18.57
C GLY A 97 -0.78 -27.30 19.29
N MET A 98 -1.55 -28.12 18.57
CA MET A 98 -2.27 -29.25 19.17
C MET A 98 -1.32 -30.28 19.82
N ARG A 99 -0.16 -30.56 19.19
CA ARG A 99 0.85 -31.45 19.78
C ARG A 99 1.45 -30.89 21.07
N ILE A 100 1.67 -29.57 21.12
CA ILE A 100 2.16 -28.89 22.31
C ILE A 100 1.10 -28.97 23.42
N ASP A 101 -0.16 -28.66 23.11
CA ASP A 101 -1.26 -28.70 24.08
C ASP A 101 -1.45 -30.11 24.65
N GLU A 102 -1.36 -31.14 23.81
CA GLU A 102 -1.43 -32.55 24.25
C GLU A 102 -0.26 -32.93 25.17
N LYS A 103 0.95 -32.42 24.88
CA LYS A 103 2.10 -32.59 25.79
C LYS A 103 1.87 -31.86 27.11
N MET A 104 1.38 -30.62 27.07
CA MET A 104 1.13 -29.82 28.26
C MET A 104 0.05 -30.45 29.16
N ARG A 105 -1.00 -31.04 28.59
CA ARG A 105 -2.05 -31.73 29.37
C ARG A 105 -1.51 -32.93 30.17
N ARG A 106 -0.42 -33.54 29.71
CA ARG A 106 0.25 -34.67 30.39
C ARG A 106 1.31 -34.24 31.40
N ILE A 107 1.64 -32.95 31.50
CA ILE A 107 2.64 -32.44 32.45
C ILE A 107 1.94 -31.76 33.61
N ALA A 108 2.19 -32.24 34.84
CA ALA A 108 1.80 -31.55 36.07
C ALA A 108 3.01 -30.84 36.68
N TRP A 109 2.86 -29.56 37.00
CA TRP A 109 3.90 -28.77 37.69
C TRP A 109 3.60 -28.73 39.18
N ILE A 110 4.48 -29.31 39.99
CA ILE A 110 4.36 -29.33 41.46
C ILE A 110 5.59 -28.63 42.05
N GLY A 111 5.36 -27.52 42.77
CA GLY A 111 6.42 -26.80 43.47
C GLY A 111 6.78 -27.49 44.78
N ILE A 112 7.94 -28.14 44.82
CA ILE A 112 8.44 -28.84 46.02
C ILE A 112 9.55 -27.99 46.66
N PRO A 113 9.37 -27.47 47.89
CA PRO A 113 10.40 -26.71 48.58
C PRO A 113 11.61 -27.58 48.94
N GLU A 114 12.75 -26.94 49.19
CA GLU A 114 13.91 -27.63 49.77
C GLU A 114 13.58 -28.09 51.20
N GLN A 115 14.02 -29.30 51.54
CA GLN A 115 13.91 -29.82 52.90
C GLN A 115 15.06 -29.26 53.76
N GLY A 116 15.13 -29.57 55.06
CA GLY A 116 16.16 -29.06 55.97
C GLY A 116 17.61 -29.52 55.72
N GLY A 117 17.99 -29.78 54.46
CA GLY A 117 19.32 -30.14 53.97
C GLY A 117 19.26 -30.97 52.69
N GLU A 118 20.31 -30.89 51.86
CA GLU A 118 20.41 -31.56 50.55
C GLU A 118 20.09 -33.06 50.59
N ALA A 119 20.64 -33.78 51.58
CA ALA A 119 20.41 -35.22 51.72
C ALA A 119 18.94 -35.57 51.99
N LYS A 120 18.21 -34.73 52.74
CA LYS A 120 16.77 -34.91 53.00
C LYS A 120 15.95 -34.55 51.76
N THR A 121 16.34 -33.48 51.07
CA THR A 121 15.73 -33.03 49.82
C THR A 121 15.83 -34.10 48.74
N LYS A 122 17.02 -34.69 48.55
CA LYS A 122 17.24 -35.75 47.55
C LYS A 122 16.43 -37.01 47.84
N LYS A 123 16.30 -37.39 49.11
CA LYS A 123 15.44 -38.51 49.53
C LYS A 123 13.97 -38.24 49.21
N PHE A 124 13.49 -37.05 49.59
CA PHE A 124 12.12 -36.62 49.29
C PHE A 124 11.84 -36.61 47.78
N ASP A 125 12.73 -36.03 46.97
CA ASP A 125 12.56 -35.97 45.51
C ASP A 125 12.49 -37.38 44.89
N THR A 126 13.28 -38.32 45.42
CA THR A 126 13.27 -39.73 44.96
C THR A 126 11.96 -40.42 45.33
N GLU A 127 11.45 -40.18 46.52
CA GLU A 127 10.20 -40.76 47.02
C GLU A 127 8.98 -40.18 46.28
N ALA A 128 8.94 -38.86 46.09
CA ALA A 128 7.90 -38.19 45.31
C ALA A 128 7.89 -38.65 43.84
N LEU A 129 9.07 -38.83 43.23
CA LEU A 129 9.18 -39.37 41.87
C LEU A 129 8.68 -40.82 41.80
N LYS A 130 9.04 -41.65 42.79
CA LYS A 130 8.56 -43.03 42.91
C LYS A 130 7.03 -43.08 43.02
N GLU A 131 6.45 -42.30 43.92
CA GLU A 131 4.99 -42.24 44.13
C GLU A 131 4.25 -41.79 42.87
N ALA A 132 4.76 -40.77 42.17
CA ALA A 132 4.17 -40.30 40.92
C ALA A 132 4.15 -41.38 39.83
N ILE A 133 5.23 -42.16 39.72
CA ILE A 133 5.35 -43.26 38.75
C ILE A 133 4.41 -44.41 39.12
N GLU A 134 4.39 -44.84 40.39
CA GLU A 134 3.51 -45.91 40.86
C GLU A 134 2.03 -45.52 40.72
N THR A 135 1.68 -44.27 40.99
CA THR A 135 0.29 -43.75 40.86
C THR A 135 -0.16 -43.60 39.40
N SER A 136 0.78 -43.46 38.46
CA SER A 136 0.45 -43.36 37.03
C SER A 136 -0.12 -44.67 36.45
N CYS A 137 0.14 -45.81 37.11
CA CYS A 137 -0.19 -47.17 36.64
C CYS A 137 0.34 -47.47 35.21
N ASP A 138 1.37 -46.76 34.77
CA ASP A 138 2.02 -46.97 33.48
C ASP A 138 3.16 -48.00 33.63
N GLU A 139 2.93 -49.20 33.11
CA GLU A 139 3.87 -50.33 33.17
C GLU A 139 5.23 -50.01 32.52
N GLU A 140 5.27 -49.13 31.52
CA GLU A 140 6.53 -48.73 30.89
C GLU A 140 7.34 -47.84 31.84
N LEU A 141 6.69 -46.85 32.46
CA LEU A 141 7.34 -45.97 33.44
C LEU A 141 7.82 -46.73 34.68
N ILE A 142 7.02 -47.66 35.18
CA ILE A 142 7.38 -48.50 36.35
C ILE A 142 8.63 -49.35 36.02
N ASN A 143 8.67 -49.99 34.85
CA ASN A 143 9.80 -50.81 34.44
C ASN A 143 11.08 -50.00 34.21
N GLU A 144 10.99 -48.82 33.59
CA GLU A 144 12.14 -47.95 33.37
C GLU A 144 12.67 -47.34 34.67
N PHE A 145 11.80 -47.05 35.64
CA PHE A 145 12.21 -46.65 36.99
C PHE A 145 12.95 -47.77 37.71
N ALA A 146 12.42 -49.00 37.67
CA ALA A 146 13.03 -50.17 38.33
C ALA A 146 14.42 -50.51 37.78
N LYS A 147 14.66 -50.27 36.49
CA LYS A 147 15.99 -50.42 35.85
C LYS A 147 16.97 -49.31 36.21
N GLY A 148 16.52 -48.23 36.84
CA GLY A 148 17.33 -47.07 37.18
C GLY A 148 17.57 -46.10 36.00
N ASN A 149 16.77 -46.18 34.94
CA ASN A 149 16.92 -45.32 33.75
C ASN A 149 16.29 -43.93 33.94
N ILE A 150 15.44 -43.78 34.94
CA ILE A 150 14.80 -42.50 35.30
C ILE A 150 15.58 -41.87 36.45
N THR A 151 16.05 -40.64 36.27
CA THR A 151 16.83 -39.90 37.28
C THR A 151 16.23 -38.54 37.58
N ALA A 152 16.32 -38.10 38.84
CA ALA A 152 15.90 -36.77 39.29
C ALA A 152 17.11 -35.84 39.43
N ARG A 153 16.98 -34.59 38.96
CA ARG A 153 17.97 -33.52 39.17
C ARG A 153 17.23 -32.21 39.45
N ARG A 154 17.71 -31.43 40.41
CA ARG A 154 17.25 -30.06 40.62
C ARG A 154 18.06 -29.12 39.73
N HIS A 155 17.38 -28.20 39.05
CA HIS A 155 18.04 -27.12 38.33
C HIS A 155 18.30 -25.99 39.34
N HIS A 156 19.57 -25.72 39.65
CA HIS A 156 19.90 -24.54 40.45
C HIS A 156 19.61 -23.29 39.62
N LEU A 157 18.87 -22.35 40.20
CA LEU A 157 18.76 -21.01 39.64
C LEU A 157 20.16 -20.39 39.71
N ILE A 158 20.72 -20.02 38.57
CA ILE A 158 21.83 -19.08 38.54
C ILE A 158 21.28 -17.79 39.12
N SER A 159 21.69 -17.44 40.33
CA SER A 159 21.42 -16.13 40.91
C SER A 159 21.93 -15.08 39.92
N ARG A 160 21.02 -14.31 39.32
CA ARG A 160 21.40 -13.01 38.77
C ARG A 160 21.76 -12.15 39.98
N GLU A 161 23.05 -11.92 40.15
CA GLU A 161 23.56 -10.84 41.01
C GLU A 161 23.02 -9.51 40.43
N GLU A 162 22.15 -8.84 41.18
CA GLU A 162 21.95 -7.39 41.13
C GLU A 162 22.37 -6.81 42.48
#